data_AF-A0A4U7EUP8-F1
#
_entry.id   AF-A0A4U7EUP8-F1
#
_cell.length_a   1.000
_cell.length_b   1.000
_cell.length_c   1.000
_cell.angle_alpha   90.00
_cell.angle_beta   90.00
_cell.angle_gamma   90.00
#
_symmetry.space_group_name_H-M   'P 1'
#
loop_
_entity.id
_entity.type
_entity.pdbx_description
1 polymer ?
#
loop_
_entity_poly.entity_id
_entity_poly.type
_entity_poly.pdbx_seq_one_letter_code
_entity_poly.pdbx_strand_id
1 'polypeptide(L)' 'MTSVKEFRVDEPATADATGRGRFVFTDAYSVFDWGQMPDAIPHKGASLCAMGAYN' A
#
# COMPACT_ATOMS: atom_id res chain seq x y z
N MET A 1 -2.67 -0.26 14.48
CA MET A 1 -1.37 -0.15 13.77
C MET A 1 -1.48 -0.84 12.42
N THR A 2 -2.26 -0.28 11.50
CA THR A 2 -2.43 -0.85 10.17
C THR A 2 -1.92 0.17 9.17
N SER A 3 -0.89 -0.24 8.42
CA SER A 3 -0.36 0.49 7.28
C SER A 3 -1.48 0.79 6.29
N VAL A 4 -1.46 1.96 5.65
CA VAL A 4 -2.40 2.33 4.57
C VAL A 4 -2.04 1.68 3.22
N LYS A 5 -1.00 0.84 3.21
CA LYS A 5 -0.58 0.04 2.06
C LYS A 5 -0.67 -1.44 2.42
N GLU A 6 -1.25 -2.22 1.54
CA GLU A 6 -1.19 -3.68 1.61
C GLU A 6 -0.01 -4.19 0.79
N PHE A 7 0.67 -5.22 1.27
CA PHE A 7 1.71 -5.91 0.51
C PHE A 7 1.13 -7.17 -0.11
N ARG A 8 1.31 -7.35 -1.42
CA ARG A 8 0.97 -8.57 -2.14
C ARG A 8 2.24 -9.24 -2.63
N VAL A 9 2.39 -10.51 -2.28
CA VAL A 9 3.44 -11.38 -2.82
C VAL A 9 2.93 -11.92 -4.15
N ASP A 10 3.61 -11.57 -5.24
CA ASP A 10 3.33 -12.15 -6.56
C ASP A 10 4.14 -13.45 -6.72
N GLU A 11 5.40 -13.43 -6.29
CA GLU A 11 6.30 -14.58 -6.29
C GLU A 11 6.98 -14.66 -4.90
N PRO A 12 6.86 -15.78 -4.17
CA PRO A 12 7.49 -15.90 -2.86
C PRO A 12 9.02 -15.98 -2.99
N ALA A 13 9.73 -15.49 -1.99
CA ALA A 13 11.17 -15.70 -1.90
C ALA A 13 11.48 -17.17 -1.58
N THR A 14 12.63 -17.64 -2.04
CA THR A 14 13.20 -18.95 -1.68
C THR A 14 14.47 -18.75 -0.83
N ALA A 15 15.14 -19.84 -0.47
CA ALA A 15 16.40 -19.76 0.26
C ALA A 15 17.54 -19.12 -0.57
N ASP A 16 17.43 -19.20 -1.90
CA ASP A 16 18.46 -18.89 -2.88
C ASP A 16 18.08 -17.75 -3.84
N ALA A 17 16.82 -17.30 -3.84
CA ALA A 17 16.35 -16.21 -4.69
C ALA A 17 15.35 -15.28 -3.99
N THR A 18 15.38 -14.00 -4.40
CA THR A 18 14.40 -13.00 -3.96
C THR A 18 13.05 -13.25 -4.61
N GLY A 19 11.98 -13.04 -3.84
CA GLY A 19 10.62 -13.00 -4.37
C GLY A 19 10.29 -11.67 -5.06
N ARG A 20 9.10 -11.61 -5.66
CA ARG A 20 8.54 -10.40 -6.26
C ARG A 20 7.24 -10.06 -5.55
N GLY A 21 7.08 -8.78 -5.22
CA GLY A 21 5.87 -8.30 -4.58
C GLY A 21 5.55 -6.87 -5.00
N ARG A 22 4.35 -6.44 -4.65
CA ARG A 22 3.82 -5.13 -4.99
C ARG A 22 3.04 -4.56 -3.82
N PHE A 23 3.16 -3.25 -3.65
CA PHE A 23 2.33 -2.52 -2.70
C PHE A 23 1.04 -2.07 -3.37
N VAL A 24 -0.09 -2.33 -2.71
CA VAL A 24 -1.39 -1.79 -3.08
C VAL A 24 -1.60 -0.53 -2.27
N PHE A 25 -1.66 0.60 -2.96
CA PHE A 25 -2.01 1.88 -2.36
C PHE A 25 -3.52 1.90 -2.15
N THR A 26 -3.96 1.93 -0.90
CA THR A 26 -5.39 1.91 -0.57
C THR A 26 -5.95 3.33 -0.41
N ASP A 27 -7.28 3.39 -0.41
CA ASP A 27 -8.04 4.60 -0.09
C ASP A 27 -8.12 4.89 1.42
N ALA A 28 -7.59 3.99 2.26
CA ALA A 28 -7.49 4.21 3.70
C ALA A 28 -6.47 5.30 4.03
N TYR A 29 -6.71 6.03 5.12
CA TYR A 29 -5.82 7.07 5.60
C TYR A 29 -5.74 7.04 7.14
N SER A 30 -4.71 7.66 7.67
CA SER A 30 -4.46 7.85 9.10
C SER A 30 -4.08 9.30 9.33
N VAL A 31 -4.50 9.86 10.45
CA VAL A 31 -4.14 11.22 10.90
C VAL A 31 -3.64 11.13 12.33
N PHE A 32 -2.63 11.93 12.68
CA PHE A 32 -2.08 12.00 14.04
C PHE A 32 -1.73 10.63 14.66
N ASP A 33 -1.26 9.69 13.84
CA ASP A 33 -0.92 8.31 14.25
C ASP A 33 -2.04 7.51 14.94
N TRP A 34 -3.31 7.94 14.79
CA TRP A 34 -4.46 7.21 15.35
C TRP A 34 -4.75 5.87 14.67
N GLY A 35 -4.07 5.55 13.57
CA GLY A 35 -4.35 4.39 12.76
C GLY A 35 -5.41 4.67 11.69
N GLN A 36 -5.92 3.60 11.08
CA GLN A 36 -6.85 3.72 9.96
C GLN A 36 -8.16 4.38 10.40
N MET A 37 -8.57 5.40 9.66
CA MET A 37 -9.87 6.06 9.83
C MET A 37 -11.03 5.17 9.34
N PRO A 38 -12.23 5.31 9.93
CA PRO A 38 -13.38 4.48 9.55
C PRO A 38 -13.86 4.74 8.12
N ASP A 39 -13.73 5.98 7.67
CA ASP A 39 -14.07 6.39 6.32
C ASP A 39 -12.87 6.25 5.38
N ALA A 40 -13.15 5.99 4.11
CA ALA A 40 -12.16 6.01 3.04
C ALA A 40 -12.19 7.35 2.30
N ILE A 41 -11.06 7.76 1.73
CA ILE A 41 -11.00 8.87 0.77
C ILE A 41 -11.02 8.26 -0.64
N PRO A 42 -12.12 8.39 -1.40
CA PRO A 42 -12.22 7.76 -2.71
C PRO A 42 -11.07 8.15 -3.64
N HIS A 43 -10.50 7.16 -4.32
CA HIS A 43 -9.43 7.33 -5.32
C HIS A 43 -8.09 7.85 -4.78
N LYS A 44 -7.91 7.99 -3.47
CA LYS A 44 -6.62 8.35 -2.87
C LYS A 44 -5.51 7.38 -3.29
N GLY A 45 -5.78 6.07 -3.18
CA GLY A 45 -4.81 5.03 -3.46
C GLY A 45 -4.33 5.07 -4.91
N ALA A 46 -5.28 5.16 -5.84
CA ALA A 46 -5.00 5.29 -7.28
C ALA A 46 -4.18 6.56 -7.59
N SER A 47 -4.57 7.70 -7.02
CA SER A 47 -3.89 8.98 -7.22
C SER A 47 -2.44 8.92 -6.72
N LEU A 48 -2.21 8.38 -5.52
CA LEU A 48 -0.86 8.24 -4.96
C LEU A 48 -0.01 7.21 -5.71
N CYS A 49 -0.61 6.13 -6.20
CA CYS A 49 0.10 5.14 -7.00
C CYS A 49 0.57 5.75 -8.34
N ALA A 50 -0.30 6.49 -9.03
CA ALA A 50 0.07 7.19 -10.26
C ALA A 50 1.16 8.24 -9.99
N MET A 51 1.01 9.06 -8.96
CA MET A 51 2.03 10.03 -8.57
C MET A 51 3.38 9.36 -8.29
N GLY A 52 3.40 8.28 -7.50
CA GLY A 52 4.65 7.58 -7.18
C GLY A 52 5.28 6.83 -8.36
N ALA A 53 4.54 6.58 -9.43
CA ALA A 53 5.07 5.93 -10.63
C ALA A 53 5.65 6.91 -11.67
N TYR A 54 5.23 8.18 -11.64
CA TYR A 54 5.51 9.15 -12.70
C TYR A 54 6.15 10.47 -12.23
N ASN A 55 6.38 10.68 -10.93
CA ASN A 55 7.22 11.79 -10.42
C ASN A 55 8.62 11.30 -10.09
#